data_AF-A0A496AUV8-F1
#
_entry.id   AF-A0A496AUV8-F1
#
_cell.length_a   1.000
_cell.length_b   1.000
_cell.length_c   1.000
_cell.angle_alpha   90.00
_cell.angle_beta   90.00
_cell.angle_gamma   90.00
#
_symmetry.space_group_name_H-M   'P 1'
#
loop_
_entity.id
_entity.type
_entity.pdbx_description
1 polymer ?
#
loop_
_entity_poly.entity_id
_entity_poly.type
_entity_poly.pdbx_seq_one_letter_code
_entity_poly.pdbx_strand_id
1 'polypeptide(L)'
;MKIVEVREAWIHTHFIVDSYFITEQERRQITINVEPEILRLGIQYGLIYDIAPSKQQAIIVLECIPFDHVKSMIEQLINEVIKEFPVRHPEQRNVVMNITVSDAKPETETVNDPTPDL
;
A
#
# COMPACT_ATOMS: atom_id res chain seq x y z
N MET A 1 -12.37 -7.91 4.00
CA MET A 1 -12.00 -6.51 4.37
C MET A 1 -13.26 -5.66 4.28
N LYS A 2 -13.31 -4.49 4.95
CA LYS A 2 -14.43 -3.55 4.82
C LYS A 2 -14.01 -2.11 5.05
N ILE A 3 -14.82 -1.17 4.54
CA ILE A 3 -14.72 0.26 4.87
C ILE A 3 -15.24 0.45 6.30
N VAL A 4 -14.45 1.12 7.13
CA VAL A 4 -14.80 1.44 8.52
C VAL A 4 -15.15 2.90 8.72
N GLU A 5 -14.75 3.76 7.78
CA GLU A 5 -14.99 5.19 7.85
C GLU A 5 -14.88 5.82 6.47
N VAL A 6 -15.79 6.75 6.17
CA VAL A 6 -15.74 7.62 5.00
C VAL A 6 -15.47 9.04 5.47
N ARG A 7 -14.44 9.69 4.94
CA ARG A 7 -14.12 11.09 5.25
C ARG A 7 -14.05 11.92 3.99
N GLU A 8 -14.67 13.08 4.01
CA GLU A 8 -14.48 14.09 2.97
C GLU A 8 -13.34 15.01 3.38
N ALA A 9 -12.44 15.25 2.44
CA ALA A 9 -11.48 16.33 2.50
C ALA A 9 -11.92 17.45 1.55
N TRP A 10 -11.04 18.42 1.28
CA TRP A 10 -11.41 19.60 0.49
C TRP A 10 -11.70 19.29 -1.00
N ILE A 11 -11.05 18.28 -1.58
CA ILE A 11 -11.21 17.93 -3.01
C ILE A 11 -11.35 16.42 -3.27
N HIS A 12 -11.38 15.60 -2.23
CA HIS A 12 -11.35 14.14 -2.35
C HIS A 12 -12.11 13.46 -1.22
N THR A 13 -12.52 12.22 -1.48
CA THR A 13 -13.21 11.35 -0.53
C THR A 13 -12.30 10.20 -0.14
N HIS A 14 -12.11 9.98 1.15
CA HIS A 14 -11.34 8.87 1.71
C HIS A 14 -12.27 7.76 2.17
N PHE A 15 -12.02 6.56 1.65
CA PHE A 15 -12.60 5.31 2.16
C PHE A 15 -11.54 4.58 2.97
N ILE A 16 -11.64 4.65 4.30
CA ILE A 16 -10.69 4.03 5.23
C ILE A 16 -11.14 2.58 5.44
N VAL A 17 -10.24 1.63 5.24
CA VAL A 17 -10.54 0.19 5.40
C VAL A 17 -9.98 -0.38 6.71
N ASP A 18 -10.48 -1.53 7.14
CA ASP A 18 -10.05 -2.24 8.36
C ASP A 18 -8.68 -2.94 8.26
N SER A 19 -8.00 -2.85 7.11
CA SER A 19 -6.68 -3.41 6.87
C SER A 19 -5.58 -2.35 6.95
N TYR A 20 -4.36 -2.75 7.33
CA TYR A 20 -3.19 -1.86 7.40
C TYR A 20 -2.61 -1.50 6.02
N PHE A 21 -2.70 -2.41 5.06
CA PHE A 21 -2.28 -2.16 3.68
C PHE A 21 -3.13 -2.95 2.69
N ILE A 22 -3.14 -2.47 1.45
CA ILE A 22 -3.73 -3.10 0.28
C ILE A 22 -2.57 -3.42 -0.68
N THR A 23 -2.43 -4.68 -1.06
CA THR A 23 -1.40 -5.16 -1.98
C THR A 23 -1.61 -4.63 -3.39
N GLU A 24 -0.57 -4.62 -4.21
CA GLU A 24 -0.66 -4.19 -5.61
C GLU A 24 -1.69 -5.02 -6.43
N GLN A 25 -1.80 -6.32 -6.16
CA GLN A 25 -2.79 -7.17 -6.81
C GLN A 25 -4.23 -6.78 -6.44
N GLU A 26 -4.48 -6.50 -5.16
CA GLU A 26 -5.80 -6.05 -4.69
C GLU A 26 -6.13 -4.65 -5.21
N ARG A 27 -5.16 -3.73 -5.29
CA ARG A 27 -5.32 -2.41 -5.91
C ARG A 27 -5.79 -2.54 -7.35
N ARG A 28 -5.14 -3.41 -8.13
CA ARG A 28 -5.55 -3.67 -9.53
C ARG A 28 -6.95 -4.25 -9.61
N GLN A 29 -7.32 -5.16 -8.70
CA GLN A 29 -8.68 -5.70 -8.66
C GLN A 29 -9.71 -4.62 -8.30
N ILE A 30 -9.42 -3.74 -7.35
CA ILE A 30 -10.28 -2.60 -7.02
C ILE A 30 -10.45 -1.72 -8.25
N THR A 31 -9.34 -1.30 -8.86
CA THR A 31 -9.33 -0.48 -10.08
C THR A 31 -10.20 -1.10 -11.18
N ILE A 32 -9.98 -2.36 -11.56
CA ILE A 32 -10.72 -3.02 -12.65
C ILE A 32 -12.23 -3.10 -12.39
N ASN A 33 -12.66 -3.30 -11.13
CA ASN A 33 -14.07 -3.47 -10.79
C ASN A 33 -14.79 -2.16 -10.45
N VAL A 34 -14.07 -1.17 -9.94
CA VAL A 34 -14.66 0.08 -9.44
C VAL A 34 -14.64 1.18 -10.51
N GLU A 35 -13.53 1.31 -11.26
CA GLU A 35 -13.36 2.38 -12.25
C GLU A 35 -14.45 2.45 -13.32
N PRO A 36 -14.87 1.34 -13.96
CA PRO A 36 -15.90 1.40 -15.00
C PRO A 36 -17.23 1.94 -14.49
N GLU A 37 -17.58 1.65 -13.23
CA GLU A 37 -18.80 2.11 -12.61
C GLU A 37 -18.74 3.60 -12.28
N ILE A 38 -17.59 4.09 -11.78
CA ILE A 38 -17.39 5.53 -11.54
C ILE A 38 -17.45 6.31 -12.86
N LEU A 39 -16.83 5.79 -13.93
CA LEU A 39 -16.92 6.39 -15.27
C LEU A 39 -18.36 6.44 -15.79
N ARG A 40 -19.15 5.38 -15.57
CA ARG A 40 -20.57 5.34 -15.98
C ARG A 40 -21.41 6.40 -15.27
N LEU A 41 -21.03 6.80 -14.06
CA LEU A 41 -21.66 7.88 -13.30
C LEU A 41 -21.25 9.28 -13.76
N GLY A 42 -20.36 9.39 -14.77
CA GLY A 42 -19.93 10.67 -15.36
C GLY A 42 -18.98 11.46 -14.45
N ILE A 43 -18.32 10.79 -13.50
CA ILE A 43 -17.46 11.42 -12.51
C ILE A 43 -16.03 11.47 -13.07
N GLN A 44 -15.39 12.64 -13.03
CA GLN A 44 -13.95 12.75 -13.23
C GLN A 44 -13.25 12.41 -11.91
N TYR A 45 -12.31 11.48 -11.92
CA TYR A 45 -11.68 10.97 -10.70
C TYR A 45 -10.24 10.50 -10.92
N GLY A 46 -9.53 10.31 -9.81
CA GLY A 46 -8.36 9.46 -9.67
C GLY A 46 -8.56 8.52 -8.47
N LEU A 47 -8.04 7.29 -8.55
CA LEU A 47 -8.02 6.34 -7.43
C LEU A 47 -6.58 6.18 -6.93
N ILE A 48 -6.34 6.60 -5.68
CA ILE A 48 -5.04 6.50 -5.02
C ILE A 48 -5.17 5.59 -3.79
N TYR A 49 -4.08 4.91 -3.46
CA TYR A 49 -4.00 4.00 -2.32
C TYR A 49 -2.86 4.44 -1.40
N ASP A 50 -3.17 4.71 -0.15
CA ASP A 50 -2.21 5.21 0.83
C ASP A 50 -2.48 4.64 2.24
N ILE A 51 -1.81 5.14 3.26
CA ILE A 51 -1.98 4.80 4.66
C ILE A 51 -2.43 6.05 5.44
N ALA A 52 -3.58 5.95 6.13
CA ALA A 52 -4.09 6.99 7.00
C ALA A 52 -3.06 7.36 8.08
N PRO A 53 -2.60 8.63 8.15
CA PRO A 53 -1.57 9.04 9.11
C PRO A 53 -1.92 8.79 10.58
N SER A 54 -3.22 8.85 10.91
CA SER A 54 -3.70 8.76 12.29
C SER A 54 -3.99 7.34 12.77
N LYS A 55 -4.27 6.41 11.85
CA LYS A 55 -4.75 5.06 12.19
C LYS A 55 -3.86 3.93 11.68
N GLN A 56 -2.84 4.25 10.88
CA GLN A 56 -2.02 3.25 10.17
C GLN A 56 -2.85 2.25 9.35
N GLN A 57 -4.05 2.66 8.94
CA GLN A 57 -4.98 1.88 8.13
C GLN A 57 -4.82 2.25 6.67
N ALA A 58 -5.03 1.31 5.76
CA ALA A 58 -5.06 1.60 4.35
C ALA A 58 -6.25 2.51 4.01
N ILE A 59 -6.04 3.40 3.06
CA ILE A 59 -7.06 4.29 2.52
C ILE A 59 -7.15 4.14 1.01
N ILE A 60 -8.38 4.12 0.51
CA ILE A 60 -8.69 4.29 -0.90
C ILE A 60 -9.17 5.73 -1.05
N VAL A 61 -8.42 6.53 -1.82
CA VAL A 61 -8.69 7.94 -2.05
C VAL A 61 -9.34 8.07 -3.40
N LEU A 62 -10.55 8.61 -3.41
CA LEU A 62 -11.23 9.05 -4.62
C LEU A 62 -10.98 10.55 -4.78
N GLU A 63 -10.26 10.94 -5.82
CA GLU A 63 -9.96 12.36 -6.12
C GLU A 63 -11.17 13.11 -6.69
N CYS A 64 -12.29 13.05 -5.97
CA CYS A 64 -13.48 13.89 -6.14
C CYS A 64 -14.36 13.85 -4.89
N ILE A 65 -15.32 14.76 -4.80
CA ILE A 65 -16.37 14.76 -3.77
C ILE A 65 -17.71 14.54 -4.48
N PRO A 66 -18.18 13.29 -4.59
CA PRO A 66 -19.46 12.98 -5.20
C PRO A 66 -20.63 13.41 -4.31
N PHE A 67 -21.81 13.61 -4.91
CA PHE A 67 -23.05 13.78 -4.13
C PHE A 67 -23.29 12.60 -3.19
N ASP A 68 -23.98 12.82 -2.06
CA ASP A 68 -24.15 11.81 -1.01
C ASP A 68 -24.68 10.45 -1.49
N HIS A 69 -25.66 10.47 -2.42
CA HIS A 69 -26.21 9.24 -2.98
C HIS A 69 -25.17 8.48 -3.84
N VAL A 70 -24.38 9.21 -4.62
CA VAL A 70 -23.28 8.66 -5.43
C VAL A 70 -22.17 8.12 -4.53
N LYS A 71 -21.78 8.87 -3.50
CA LYS A 71 -20.82 8.44 -2.49
C LYS A 71 -21.24 7.12 -1.84
N SER A 72 -22.51 6.99 -1.47
CA SER A 72 -23.07 5.77 -0.89
C SER A 72 -23.01 4.59 -1.86
N MET A 73 -23.30 4.81 -3.15
CA MET A 73 -23.17 3.77 -4.17
C MET A 73 -21.71 3.33 -4.36
N ILE A 74 -20.77 4.28 -4.38
CA ILE A 74 -19.33 3.99 -4.49
C ILE A 74 -18.84 3.22 -3.25
N GLU A 75 -19.27 3.63 -2.05
CA GLU A 75 -18.94 2.94 -0.80
C GLU A 75 -19.42 1.48 -0.83
N GLN A 76 -20.66 1.24 -1.28
CA GLN A 76 -21.21 -0.11 -1.43
C GLN A 76 -20.42 -0.93 -2.46
N LEU A 77 -20.12 -0.34 -3.62
CA LEU A 77 -19.35 -1.00 -4.67
C LEU A 77 -17.95 -1.40 -4.20
N ILE A 78 -17.23 -0.48 -3.54
CA ILE A 78 -15.90 -0.77 -3.00
C ILE A 78 -16.01 -1.88 -1.95
N ASN A 79 -16.98 -1.82 -1.02
CA ASN A 79 -17.20 -2.86 -0.03
C ASN A 79 -17.45 -4.24 -0.66
N GLU A 80 -18.26 -4.32 -1.72
CA GLU A 80 -18.51 -5.57 -2.43
C GLU A 80 -17.26 -6.15 -3.08
N VAL A 81 -16.38 -5.32 -3.62
CA VAL A 81 -15.12 -5.77 -4.23
C VAL A 81 -14.13 -6.26 -3.18
N ILE A 82 -14.02 -5.57 -2.04
CA ILE A 82 -13.00 -5.89 -1.02
C ILE A 82 -13.47 -6.91 0.03
N LYS A 83 -14.75 -7.35 0.01
CA LYS A 83 -15.31 -8.20 1.07
C LYS A 83 -14.50 -9.47 1.31
N GLU A 84 -14.04 -10.11 0.24
CA GLU A 84 -13.24 -11.35 0.27
C GLU A 84 -11.74 -11.12 0.50
N PHE A 85 -11.27 -9.85 0.52
CA PHE A 85 -9.86 -9.57 0.74
C PHE A 85 -9.49 -9.81 2.21
N PRO A 86 -8.29 -10.37 2.48
CA PRO A 86 -7.84 -10.58 3.84
C PRO A 86 -7.63 -9.25 4.57
N VAL A 87 -7.99 -9.23 5.85
CA VAL A 87 -7.67 -8.12 6.75
C VAL A 87 -6.26 -8.31 7.27
N ARG A 88 -5.39 -7.34 7.04
CA ARG A 88 -3.99 -7.39 7.49
C ARG A 88 -3.81 -6.50 8.71
N HIS A 89 -3.33 -7.11 9.78
CA HIS A 89 -2.93 -6.42 11.00
C HIS A 89 -1.44 -6.03 10.88
N PRO A 90 -0.95 -5.05 11.65
CA PRO A 90 0.46 -4.74 11.63
C PRO A 90 1.16 -5.95 12.24
N GLU A 91 1.91 -6.69 11.44
CA GLU A 91 2.87 -7.62 12.01
C GLU A 91 3.85 -6.79 12.83
N GLN A 92 4.00 -7.13 14.12
CA GLN A 92 5.19 -6.73 14.85
C GLN A 92 6.36 -7.18 13.99
N ARG A 93 7.14 -6.25 13.43
CA ARG A 93 8.35 -6.58 12.67
C ARG A 93 9.08 -7.66 13.45
N ASN A 94 9.19 -8.86 12.88
CA ASN A 94 10.13 -9.85 13.38
C ASN A 94 11.52 -9.23 13.18
N VAL A 95 12.01 -8.54 14.20
CA VAL A 95 13.38 -8.06 14.25
C VAL A 95 14.23 -9.32 14.31
N VAL A 96 14.84 -9.69 13.20
CA VAL A 96 15.89 -10.72 13.19
C VAL A 96 17.11 -10.11 13.88
N MET A 97 17.10 -10.06 15.22
CA MET A 97 18.30 -9.89 16.01
C MET A 97 19.00 -11.24 16.02
N ASN A 98 19.95 -11.45 15.10
CA ASN A 98 21.14 -12.29 15.25
C ASN A 98 21.83 -12.44 13.89
N ILE A 99 22.47 -11.37 13.44
CA ILE A 99 23.59 -11.49 12.51
C ILE A 99 24.84 -11.51 13.38
N THR A 100 25.38 -12.68 13.67
CA THR A 100 26.73 -12.80 14.23
C THR A 100 27.70 -12.75 13.06
N VAL A 101 28.33 -11.59 12.84
CA VAL A 101 29.49 -11.49 11.95
C VAL A 101 30.63 -12.21 12.67
N SER A 102 31.03 -13.38 12.18
CA SER A 102 32.29 -13.98 12.59
C SER A 102 33.38 -13.25 11.81
N ASP A 103 34.21 -12.47 12.50
CA ASP A 103 35.40 -11.84 11.94
C ASP A 103 36.32 -12.92 11.34
N ALA A 104 36.23 -13.11 10.02
CA ALA A 104 37.24 -13.82 9.27
C ALA A 104 38.46 -12.89 9.17
N LYS A 105 39.43 -13.17 10.04
CA LYS A 105 40.79 -12.62 10.06
C LYS A 105 41.36 -12.49 8.63
N PRO A 106 41.86 -11.31 8.20
CA PRO A 106 42.49 -11.19 6.89
C PRO A 106 43.85 -11.91 6.93
N GLU A 107 44.02 -12.89 6.05
CA GLU A 107 45.30 -13.50 5.74
C GLU A 107 46.13 -12.45 4.98
N THR A 108 47.23 -12.02 5.60
CA THR A 108 48.30 -11.27 4.96
C THR A 108 48.95 -12.14 3.90
N GLU A 109 48.60 -11.94 2.64
CA GLU A 109 49.40 -12.40 1.50
C GLU A 109 50.52 -11.38 1.25
N THR A 110 51.74 -11.81 1.51
CA THR A 110 52.99 -11.13 1.17
C THR A 110 53.15 -11.03 -0.34
N VAL A 111 53.10 -9.81 -0.89
CA VAL A 111 53.54 -9.51 -2.25
C VAL A 111 55.07 -9.40 -2.25
N ASN A 112 55.76 -10.42 -2.77
CA ASN A 112 57.18 -10.33 -3.12
C ASN A 112 57.29 -9.81 -4.56
N ASP A 113 57.75 -8.57 -4.69
CA ASP A 113 58.18 -7.92 -5.92
C ASP A 113 59.66 -8.26 -6.19
N PRO A 114 60.02 -8.77 -7.38
CA PRO A 114 61.39 -8.64 -7.85
C PRO A 114 61.45 -8.01 -9.25
N THR A 115 61.95 -6.78 -9.32
CA THR A 115 62.60 -6.21 -10.52
C THR A 115 63.76 -5.33 -9.99
N PRO A 116 64.96 -5.25 -10.60
CA PRO A 116 65.16 -5.12 -12.05
C PRO A 116 66.38 -5.81 -12.69
N ASP A 117 66.36 -5.71 -14.03
CA ASP A 117 67.35 -6.01 -15.08
C ASP A 117 68.83 -6.17 -14.71
N LEU A 118 69.45 -7.20 -15.33
CA LEU A 118 70.64 -7.10 -16.19
C LEU A 118 70.82 -8.37 -17.04
#